data_AF-A0A2N5GY58-F1
#
_entry.id   AF-A0A2N5GY58-F1
#
_cell.length_a   1.000
_cell.length_b   1.000
_cell.length_c   1.000
_cell.angle_alpha   90.00
_cell.angle_beta   90.00
_cell.angle_gamma   90.00
#
_symmetry.space_group_name_H-M   'P 1'
#
loop_
_entity.id
_entity.type
_entity.pdbx_description
1 polymer ?
#
loop_
_entity_poly.entity_id
_entity_poly.type
_entity_poly.pdbx_seq_one_letter_code
_entity_poly.pdbx_strand_id
1 'polypeptide(L)' 'MIAASSKKPKYMSISIVKVADLLGEKPSVIEERLQELVTEGSLVKSKLTDPPYHEIYLLP' A
#
# COMPACT_ATOMS: atom_id res chain seq x y z
N MET A 1 9.61 7.35 21.77
CA MET A 1 10.40 6.79 20.65
C MET A 1 9.92 5.37 20.42
N ILE A 2 9.11 5.12 19.38
CA ILE A 2 8.69 3.75 19.05
C ILE A 2 9.82 3.14 18.22
N ALA A 3 10.66 2.34 18.87
CA ALA A 3 11.66 1.53 18.17
C ALA A 3 10.93 0.38 17.47
N ALA A 4 10.49 0.60 16.23
CA ALA A 4 10.00 -0.46 15.37
C ALA A 4 11.20 -1.31 14.91
N SER A 5 11.63 -2.23 15.77
CA SER A 5 12.56 -3.30 15.42
C SER A 5 11.91 -4.18 14.35
N SER A 6 12.34 -4.04 13.10
CA SER A 6 12.10 -5.02 12.04
C SER A 6 13.17 -4.82 10.96
N LYS A 7 14.10 -5.76 10.83
CA LYS A 7 15.10 -5.84 9.74
C LYS A 7 14.49 -5.95 8.32
N LYS A 8 13.17 -5.84 8.19
CA LYS A 8 12.40 -5.94 6.95
C LYS A 8 11.33 -4.85 6.93
N PRO A 9 11.19 -4.11 5.82
CA PRO A 9 10.13 -3.10 5.68
C PRO A 9 8.76 -3.76 5.88
N LYS A 10 7.91 -3.12 6.68
CA LYS A 10 6.54 -3.57 6.88
C LYS A 10 5.75 -3.29 5.61
N TYR A 11 5.22 -4.33 4.98
CA TYR A 11 4.30 -4.19 3.85
C TYR A 11 2.86 -4.29 4.31
N MET A 12 1.98 -3.57 3.62
CA MET A 12 0.54 -3.65 3.79
C MET A 12 -0.09 -4.07 2.47
N SER A 13 -1.01 -5.03 2.52
CA SER A 13 -1.90 -5.27 1.39
C SER A 13 -3.08 -4.32 1.53
N ILE A 14 -3.26 -3.44 0.54
CA ILE A 14 -4.31 -2.42 0.54
C ILE A 14 -5.38 -2.85 -0.46
N SER A 15 -6.61 -3.02 0.01
CA SER A 15 -7.76 -3.23 -0.87
C SER A 15 -8.37 -1.88 -1.22
N ILE A 16 -8.22 -1.46 -2.48
CA ILE A 16 -8.73 -0.18 -3.00
C ILE A 16 -10.23 -0.02 -2.69
N VAL A 17 -11.02 -1.08 -2.90
CA VAL A 17 -12.47 -1.08 -2.66
C VAL A 17 -12.79 -0.84 -1.17
N LYS A 18 -12.05 -1.48 -0.26
CA LYS A 18 -12.27 -1.29 1.19
C LYS A 18 -11.86 0.12 1.64
N VAL A 19 -10.78 0.65 1.11
CA VAL A 19 -10.33 2.01 1.44
C VAL A 19 -11.29 3.06 0.90
N ALA A 20 -11.79 2.85 -0.33
CA ALA A 20 -12.82 3.68 -0.93
C ALA A 20 -14.08 3.73 -0.06
N ASP A 21 -14.54 2.58 0.42
CA ASP A 21 -15.69 2.47 1.33
C ASP A 21 -15.44 3.19 2.67
N LEU A 22 -14.26 3.00 3.29
CA LEU A 22 -13.88 3.63 4.55
C LEU A 22 -13.76 5.16 4.46
N LEU A 23 -13.29 5.67 3.32
CA LEU A 23 -13.08 7.11 3.10
C LEU A 23 -14.28 7.79 2.42
N GLY A 24 -15.31 7.02 2.02
CA GLY A 24 -16.46 7.54 1.28
C GLY A 24 -16.10 8.06 -0.12
N GLU A 25 -15.00 7.57 -0.68
CA GLU A 25 -14.45 8.00 -1.97
C GLU A 25 -14.67 6.95 -3.06
N LYS A 26 -14.47 7.34 -4.33
CA LYS A 26 -14.54 6.39 -5.44
C LYS A 26 -13.25 5.56 -5.49
N PRO A 27 -13.33 4.25 -5.80
CA PRO A 27 -12.15 3.40 -5.96
C PRO A 27 -11.09 3.98 -6.91
N SER A 28 -11.51 4.60 -8.02
CA SER A 28 -10.60 5.23 -8.98
C SER A 28 -9.77 6.37 -8.38
N VAL A 29 -10.34 7.14 -7.45
CA VAL A 29 -9.61 8.23 -6.79
C VAL A 29 -8.56 7.65 -5.85
N ILE A 30 -8.91 6.61 -5.09
CA ILE A 30 -7.96 5.92 -4.22
C ILE A 30 -6.82 5.28 -5.03
N GLU A 31 -7.11 4.71 -6.19
CA GLU A 31 -6.11 4.16 -7.10
C GLU A 31 -5.15 5.24 -7.62
N GLU A 32 -5.66 6.38 -8.07
CA GLU A 32 -4.87 7.53 -8.51
C GLU A 32 -3.96 8.04 -7.39
N ARG A 33 -4.50 8.25 -6.19
CA ARG A 33 -3.74 8.68 -5.01
C ARG A 33 -2.65 7.70 -4.61
N LEU A 34 -2.92 6.40 -4.63
CA LEU A 34 -1.91 5.38 -4.36
C LEU A 34 -0.80 5.41 -5.40
N GLN A 35 -1.14 5.66 -6.66
CA GLN A 35 -0.16 5.78 -7.74
C GLN A 35 0.69 7.06 -7.60
N GLU A 36 0.10 8.17 -7.17
CA GLU A 36 0.83 9.42 -6.83
C GLU A 36 1.88 9.13 -5.74
N LEU A 37 1.48 8.50 -4.64
CA LEU A 37 2.38 8.16 -3.53
C LEU A 37 3.52 7.21 -3.96
N VAL A 38 3.26 6.31 -4.91
CA VAL A 38 4.29 5.45 -5.49
C VAL A 38 5.25 6.25 -6.38
N THR A 39 4.72 7.18 -7.16
CA THR A 39 5.50 8.03 -8.06
C THR A 39 6.40 9.00 -7.29
N GLU A 40 5.91 9.53 -6.18
CA GLU A 40 6.66 10.40 -5.27
C GLU A 40 7.74 9.66 -4.47
N GLY A 41 7.76 8.32 -4.52
CA GLY A 41 8.68 7.48 -3.76
C GLY A 41 8.30 7.31 -2.28
N SER A 42 7.13 7.81 -1.88
CA SER A 42 6.57 7.63 -0.53
C SER A 42 6.06 6.20 -0.29
N LEU A 43 5.68 5.49 -1.36
CA LEU A 43 5.29 4.08 -1.34
C LEU A 43 6.06 3.29 -2.40
N VAL A 44 6.34 2.02 -2.11
CA VAL A 44 6.86 1.08 -3.10
C VAL A 44 5.81 0.00 -3.35
N LYS A 45 5.30 -0.06 -4.58
CA LYS A 45 4.40 -1.13 -5.02
C LYS A 45 5.23 -2.36 -5.37
N SER A 46 4.89 -3.50 -4.78
CA SER A 46 5.51 -4.79 -5.09
C SER A 46 4.45 -5.90 -5.12
N LYS A 47 4.80 -7.04 -5.68
CA LYS A 47 3.93 -8.22 -5.73
C LYS A 47 4.57 -9.33 -4.92
N LEU A 48 3.79 -10.00 -4.08
CA LEU A 48 4.27 -11.17 -3.38
C LEU A 48 4.68 -12.25 -4.38
N THR A 49 5.89 -12.78 -4.21
CA THR A 49 6.43 -13.89 -5.01
C THR A 49 5.78 -15.22 -4.69
N ASP A 50 5.12 -15.30 -3.53
CA ASP A 50 4.47 -16.49 -3.01
C ASP A 50 2.95 -16.28 -2.95
N PRO A 51 2.15 -17.36 -3.02
CA PRO A 51 0.72 -17.28 -2.77
C PRO A 51 0.45 -16.53 -1.45
N PRO A 52 -0.47 -15.55 -1.43
CA PRO A 52 -1.57 -15.37 -2.37
C PRO A 52 -1.30 -14.38 -3.53
N TYR A 53 -0.03 -14.09 -3.89
CA TYR A 53 0.36 -13.23 -5.02
C TYR A 53 -0.27 -11.82 -5.01
N HIS A 54 -0.63 -11.32 -3.83
CA HIS A 54 -1.27 -10.01 -3.70
C HIS A 54 -0.30 -8.88 -4.03
N GLU A 55 -0.86 -7.79 -4.53
CA GLU A 55 -0.17 -6.51 -4.58
C GLU A 55 -0.04 -5.97 -3.15
N ILE A 56 1.18 -5.53 -2.84
CA ILE A 56 1.55 -4.97 -1.55
C ILE A 56 2.18 -3.61 -1.74
N TYR A 57 1.96 -2.73 -0.76
CA TYR A 57 2.55 -1.42 -0.68
C TYR A 57 3.49 -1.40 0.52
N LEU A 58 4.72 -0.98 0.29
CA LEU A 58 5.79 -0.89 1.27
C LEU A 58 6.03 0.57 1.61
N LEU A 59 6.23 0.85 2.90
CA LEU A 59 6.83 2.11 3.34
C LEU A 59 8.36 1.96 3.20
N PRO A 60 9.04 2.88 2.47
CA PRO A 60 10.49 2.86 2.30
C PRO A 60 11.27 2.96 3.62
#